data_AF-A0A1L8I3U4-F1
#
_entry.id   AF-A0A1L8I3U4-F1
#
_cell.length_a   1.000
_cell.length_b   1.000
_cell.length_c   1.000
_cell.angle_alpha   90.00
_cell.angle_beta   90.00
_cell.angle_gamma   90.00
#
_symmetry.space_group_name_H-M   'P 1'
#
loop_
_entity.id
_entity.type
_entity.pdbx_description
1 polymer ?
#
loop_
_entity_poly.entity_id
_entity_poly.type
_entity_poly.pdbx_seq_one_letter_code
_entity_poly.pdbx_strand_id
1 'polypeptide(L)'
;GLNAYFTYTVVLGMGVPWQTALGAVFISGVAFLILTMTKIRETIINAIPSGMKHAVSAGIGLFIAFVGLKNVGIIVSNESTYVAIAPDLTDPNILLTVFGLLVTVLLMVRNVKGAIFYGMILTAVVGMIFGVVDVPKGVVQTPPSLAPTFMQLDVWAALEMGFFSIIFAFFFVDLFDTAGTLVGVANQAKLLKNNKLPRAGRALMADSIATVSGAGLGTSTVTSYVESAAGVAAGGRTGMTAVVTAGLFALSVFFFPIVETFAAVSAITSPALIIVGVLMAKSLRQIEWDALDEAVPAFLTIAFMPFA
;
A
#
# COMPACT_ATOMS: atom_id res chain seq x y z
N GLY A 1 3.11 -2.42 0.15
CA GLY A 1 4.55 -2.52 0.48
C GLY A 1 5.45 -2.01 -0.62
N LEU A 2 5.13 -2.31 -1.89
CA LEU A 2 5.96 -2.02 -3.06
C LEU A 2 6.37 -0.56 -3.23
N ASN A 3 5.47 0.40 -2.96
CA ASN A 3 5.81 1.83 -3.05
C ASN A 3 6.89 2.22 -2.03
N ALA A 4 6.82 1.67 -0.82
CA ALA A 4 7.81 1.93 0.20
C ALA A 4 9.14 1.22 -0.08
N TYR A 5 9.13 -0.01 -0.62
CA TYR A 5 10.34 -0.66 -1.12
C TYR A 5 10.98 0.16 -2.26
N PHE A 6 10.17 0.63 -3.22
CA PHE A 6 10.63 1.51 -4.29
C PHE A 6 11.28 2.79 -3.75
N THR A 7 10.59 3.54 -2.90
CA THR A 7 11.06 4.83 -2.43
C THR A 7 12.20 4.70 -1.43
N TYR A 8 12.01 3.95 -0.36
CA TYR A 8 12.92 3.96 0.79
C TYR A 8 14.09 2.98 0.62
N THR A 9 13.87 1.82 0.00
CA THR A 9 14.93 0.83 -0.18
C THR A 9 15.71 1.09 -1.47
N VAL A 10 15.04 1.11 -2.62
CA VAL A 10 15.71 1.18 -3.92
C VAL A 10 16.21 2.60 -4.20
N VAL A 11 15.32 3.59 -4.19
CA VAL A 11 15.68 4.97 -4.59
C VAL A 11 16.54 5.66 -3.52
N LEU A 12 16.05 5.71 -2.28
CA LEU A 12 16.76 6.43 -1.21
C LEU A 12 17.87 5.58 -0.56
N GLY A 13 17.62 4.30 -0.30
CA GLY A 13 18.57 3.43 0.40
C GLY A 13 19.75 2.99 -0.47
N MET A 14 19.50 2.54 -1.69
CA MET A 14 20.53 2.08 -2.62
C MET A 14 21.05 3.19 -3.56
N GLY A 15 20.45 4.39 -3.52
CA GLY A 15 20.86 5.53 -4.35
C GLY A 15 20.53 5.37 -5.83
N VAL A 16 19.57 4.49 -6.17
CA VAL A 16 19.18 4.22 -7.55
C VAL A 16 18.31 5.36 -8.08
N PRO A 17 18.57 5.89 -9.29
CA PRO A 17 17.66 6.85 -9.91
C PRO A 17 16.25 6.29 -10.05
N TRP A 18 15.24 7.08 -9.70
CA TRP A 18 13.84 6.62 -9.74
C TRP A 18 13.40 6.17 -11.13
N GLN A 19 13.99 6.74 -12.20
CA GLN A 19 13.80 6.32 -13.59
C GLN A 19 14.24 4.87 -13.81
N THR A 20 15.41 4.48 -13.29
CA THR A 20 15.93 3.12 -13.34
C THR A 20 15.07 2.18 -12.50
N ALA A 21 14.66 2.61 -11.31
CA ALA A 21 13.74 1.85 -10.48
C ALA A 21 12.38 1.61 -11.18
N LEU A 22 11.85 2.61 -11.91
CA LEU A 22 10.66 2.44 -12.74
C LEU A 22 10.89 1.49 -13.91
N GLY A 23 12.07 1.52 -14.52
CA GLY A 23 12.50 0.52 -15.51
C GLY A 23 12.42 -0.90 -14.95
N ALA A 24 12.88 -1.10 -13.72
CA ALA A 24 12.80 -2.39 -13.04
C ALA A 24 11.34 -2.83 -12.77
N VAL A 25 10.48 -1.90 -12.33
CA VAL A 25 9.03 -2.15 -12.16
C VAL A 25 8.38 -2.52 -13.50
N PHE A 26 8.72 -1.80 -14.57
CA PHE A 26 8.21 -2.08 -15.92
C PHE A 26 8.60 -3.48 -16.40
N ILE A 27 9.88 -3.86 -16.26
CA ILE A 27 10.38 -5.19 -16.64
C ILE A 27 9.67 -6.28 -15.81
N SER A 28 9.53 -6.07 -14.50
CA SER A 28 8.77 -6.98 -13.61
C SER A 28 7.32 -7.13 -14.07
N GLY A 29 6.65 -6.02 -14.40
CA GLY A 29 5.28 -6.02 -14.94
C GLY A 29 5.15 -6.77 -16.27
N VAL A 30 6.10 -6.61 -17.18
CA VAL A 30 6.15 -7.35 -18.45
C VAL A 30 6.37 -8.85 -18.20
N ALA A 31 7.27 -9.20 -17.29
CA ALA A 31 7.49 -10.59 -16.89
C ALA A 31 6.19 -11.20 -16.31
N PHE A 32 5.46 -10.47 -15.48
CA PHE A 32 4.15 -10.92 -14.98
C PHE A 32 3.10 -11.07 -16.07
N LEU A 33 3.05 -10.16 -17.04
CA LEU A 33 2.12 -10.25 -18.15
C LEU A 33 2.36 -11.55 -18.92
N ILE A 34 3.64 -11.86 -19.23
CA ILE A 34 4.05 -13.09 -19.90
C ILE A 34 3.66 -14.32 -19.07
N LEU A 35 3.98 -14.33 -17.78
CA LEU A 35 3.67 -15.46 -16.88
C LEU A 35 2.17 -15.67 -16.64
N THR A 36 1.38 -14.59 -16.73
CA THR A 36 -0.07 -14.66 -16.62
C THR A 36 -0.67 -15.26 -17.89
N MET A 37 -0.14 -14.90 -19.07
CA MET A 37 -0.54 -15.49 -20.35
C MET A 37 -0.25 -16.99 -20.42
N THR A 38 0.87 -17.45 -19.83
CA THR A 38 1.25 -18.87 -19.77
C THR A 38 0.58 -19.66 -18.63
N LYS A 39 -0.31 -19.03 -17.84
CA LYS A 39 -0.98 -19.59 -16.64
C LYS A 39 -0.04 -20.01 -15.50
N ILE A 40 1.26 -19.77 -15.62
CA ILE A 40 2.25 -20.11 -14.60
C ILE A 40 1.97 -19.34 -13.29
N ARG A 41 1.58 -18.06 -13.40
CA ARG A 41 1.29 -17.21 -12.24
C ARG A 41 0.15 -17.77 -11.37
N GLU A 42 -0.90 -18.30 -11.99
CA GLU A 42 -2.04 -18.90 -11.26
C GLU A 42 -1.61 -20.17 -10.51
N THR A 43 -0.75 -20.99 -11.11
CA THR A 43 -0.20 -22.19 -10.46
C THR A 43 0.66 -21.82 -9.26
N ILE A 44 1.56 -20.83 -9.40
CA ILE A 44 2.42 -20.39 -8.28
C ILE A 44 1.56 -19.88 -7.13
N ILE A 45 0.56 -19.01 -7.41
CA ILE A 45 -0.32 -18.47 -6.37
C ILE A 45 -1.11 -19.57 -5.67
N ASN A 46 -1.59 -20.58 -6.39
CA ASN A 46 -2.32 -21.69 -5.79
C ASN A 46 -1.41 -22.64 -4.99
N ALA A 47 -0.10 -22.67 -5.26
CA ALA A 47 0.87 -23.48 -4.51
C ALA A 47 1.30 -22.84 -3.18
N ILE A 48 1.18 -21.51 -3.05
CA ILE A 48 1.56 -20.81 -1.81
C ILE A 48 0.56 -21.16 -0.68
N PRO A 49 1.03 -21.62 0.49
CA PRO A 49 0.18 -21.91 1.65
C PRO A 49 -0.68 -20.70 2.06
N SER A 50 -1.91 -20.95 2.53
CA SER A 50 -2.80 -19.87 3.00
C SER A 50 -2.18 -19.06 4.13
N GLY A 51 -1.53 -19.71 5.09
CA GLY A 51 -0.83 -19.05 6.19
C GLY A 51 0.20 -18.01 5.70
N MET A 52 0.97 -18.34 4.67
CA MET A 52 1.96 -17.41 4.07
C MET A 52 1.29 -16.21 3.39
N LYS A 53 0.18 -16.41 2.68
CA LYS A 53 -0.58 -15.31 2.06
C LYS A 53 -1.09 -14.32 3.10
N HIS A 54 -1.56 -14.84 4.24
CA HIS A 54 -2.02 -14.02 5.35
C HIS A 54 -0.86 -13.33 6.08
N ALA A 55 0.27 -14.03 6.28
CA ALA A 55 1.47 -13.46 6.88
C ALA A 55 2.03 -12.29 6.08
N VAL A 56 2.08 -12.39 4.74
CA VAL A 56 2.50 -11.28 3.87
C VAL A 56 1.58 -10.07 4.03
N SER A 57 0.27 -10.28 4.03
CA SER A 57 -0.69 -9.19 4.24
C SER A 57 -0.49 -8.51 5.59
N ALA A 58 -0.34 -9.27 6.68
CA ALA A 58 -0.08 -8.71 8.00
C ALA A 58 1.27 -8.00 8.12
N GLY A 59 2.34 -8.57 7.55
CA GLY A 59 3.67 -7.97 7.55
C GLY A 59 3.70 -6.63 6.80
N ILE A 60 3.04 -6.54 5.64
CA ILE A 60 2.88 -5.28 4.90
C ILE A 60 2.11 -4.26 5.75
N GLY A 61 1.06 -4.70 6.44
CA GLY A 61 0.30 -3.84 7.35
C GLY A 61 1.14 -3.27 8.49
N LEU A 62 1.95 -4.10 9.13
CA LEU A 62 2.88 -3.66 10.19
C LEU A 62 3.91 -2.67 9.66
N PHE A 63 4.47 -2.92 8.47
CA PHE A 63 5.41 -1.99 7.84
C PHE A 63 4.76 -0.64 7.51
N ILE A 64 3.53 -0.63 6.97
CA ILE A 64 2.79 0.61 6.69
C ILE A 64 2.50 1.38 7.99
N ALA A 65 2.09 0.68 9.05
CA ALA A 65 1.87 1.30 10.36
C ALA A 65 3.18 1.87 10.94
N PHE A 66 4.29 1.13 10.81
CA PHE A 66 5.62 1.60 11.22
C PHE A 66 6.04 2.87 10.47
N VAL A 67 5.83 2.92 9.15
CA VAL A 67 6.08 4.13 8.34
C VAL A 67 5.22 5.29 8.83
N GLY A 68 3.94 5.08 9.14
CA GLY A 68 3.08 6.11 9.72
C GLY A 68 3.59 6.64 11.06
N LEU A 69 4.00 5.74 11.97
CA LEU A 69 4.55 6.12 13.27
C LEU A 69 5.90 6.86 13.14
N LYS A 70 6.74 6.46 12.18
CA LYS A 70 8.02 7.11 11.88
C LYS A 70 7.85 8.49 11.23
N ASN A 71 6.92 8.64 10.29
CA ASN A 71 6.73 9.88 9.53
C ASN A 71 6.26 11.07 10.39
N VAL A 72 5.62 10.79 11.53
CA VAL A 72 5.24 11.82 12.51
C VAL A 72 6.23 11.90 13.68
N GLY A 73 7.25 11.04 13.71
CA GLY A 73 8.25 11.04 14.78
C GLY A 73 7.79 10.41 16.10
N ILE A 74 6.69 9.67 16.17
CA ILE A 74 6.36 8.86 17.36
C ILE A 74 7.44 7.79 17.59
N ILE A 75 7.88 7.19 16.49
CA ILE A 75 8.98 6.23 16.45
C ILE A 75 10.21 6.90 15.84
N VAL A 76 11.34 6.83 16.54
CA VAL A 76 12.63 7.38 16.14
C VAL A 76 13.72 6.31 16.15
N SER A 77 14.79 6.53 15.40
CA SER A 77 15.94 5.62 15.38
C SER A 77 16.73 5.69 16.68
N ASN A 78 17.19 4.55 17.19
CA ASN A 78 18.07 4.47 18.34
C ASN A 78 19.26 3.55 18.04
N GLU A 79 20.48 3.99 18.35
CA GLU A 79 21.70 3.24 18.02
C GLU A 79 21.79 1.87 18.72
N SER A 80 21.19 1.72 19.90
CA SER A 80 21.27 0.48 20.70
C SER A 80 20.14 -0.49 20.41
N THR A 81 18.97 -0.01 19.98
CA THR A 81 17.74 -0.81 19.87
C THR A 81 17.09 -0.74 18.49
N TYR A 82 17.70 -0.03 17.54
CA TYR A 82 17.17 0.37 16.23
C TYR A 82 15.93 1.29 16.28
N VAL A 83 15.02 1.07 17.23
CA VAL A 83 13.74 1.77 17.37
C VAL A 83 13.55 2.23 18.81
N ALA A 84 13.24 3.51 19.00
CA ALA A 84 12.80 4.09 20.26
C ALA A 84 11.53 4.93 20.07
N ILE A 85 10.82 5.18 21.19
CA ILE A 85 9.76 6.18 21.23
C ILE A 85 10.42 7.56 21.32
N ALA A 86 9.85 8.57 20.66
CA ALA A 86 10.35 9.94 20.77
C ALA A 86 10.40 10.41 22.23
N PRO A 87 11.49 11.08 22.64
CA PRO A 87 11.62 11.60 23.99
C PRO A 87 10.63 12.73 24.28
N ASP A 88 10.25 13.50 23.26
CA ASP A 88 9.23 14.54 23.34
C ASP A 88 8.00 14.14 22.53
N LEU A 89 6.94 13.76 23.25
CA LEU A 89 5.63 13.44 22.67
C LEU A 89 4.68 14.65 22.66
N THR A 90 5.16 15.82 23.10
CA THR A 90 4.37 17.06 23.12
C THR A 90 4.43 17.85 21.81
N ASP A 91 5.17 17.35 20.82
CA ASP A 91 5.20 17.92 19.48
C ASP A 91 3.77 18.05 18.89
N PRO A 92 3.39 19.22 18.36
CA PRO A 92 2.05 19.44 17.79
C PRO A 92 1.65 18.43 16.71
N ASN A 93 2.57 17.92 15.90
CA ASN A 93 2.29 16.91 14.87
C ASN A 93 1.97 15.55 15.47
N ILE A 94 2.71 15.16 16.53
CA ILE A 94 2.47 13.93 17.28
C ILE A 94 1.09 13.99 17.94
N LEU A 95 0.80 15.09 18.64
CA LEU A 95 -0.50 15.30 19.29
C LEU A 95 -1.65 15.29 18.29
N LEU A 96 -1.49 15.95 17.14
CA LEU A 96 -2.48 15.96 16.07
C LEU A 96 -2.71 14.57 15.48
N THR A 97 -1.65 13.77 15.33
CA THR A 97 -1.75 12.37 14.87
C THR A 97 -2.48 11.50 15.87
N VAL A 98 -2.16 11.62 17.16
CA VAL A 98 -2.85 10.87 18.22
C VAL A 98 -4.33 11.25 18.25
N PHE A 99 -4.65 12.55 18.14
CA PHE A 99 -6.02 13.01 17.99
C PHE A 99 -6.72 12.39 16.78
N GLY A 100 -6.10 12.46 15.60
CA GLY A 100 -6.65 11.90 14.37
C GLY A 100 -6.88 10.39 14.43
N LEU A 101 -5.96 9.68 15.08
CA LEU A 101 -6.07 8.24 15.32
C LEU A 101 -7.27 7.95 16.23
N LEU A 102 -7.40 8.65 17.37
CA LEU A 102 -8.51 8.47 18.30
C LEU A 102 -9.87 8.77 17.65
N VAL A 103 -9.97 9.86 16.89
CA VAL A 103 -11.20 10.22 16.16
C VAL A 103 -11.55 9.13 15.15
N THR A 104 -10.58 8.67 14.37
CA THR A 104 -10.79 7.62 13.37
C THR A 104 -11.28 6.32 14.02
N VAL A 105 -10.61 5.88 15.10
CA VAL A 105 -11.03 4.70 15.87
C VAL A 105 -12.44 4.87 16.40
N LEU A 106 -12.78 6.02 16.98
CA LEU A 106 -14.11 6.29 17.52
C LEU A 106 -15.20 6.21 16.44
N LEU A 107 -14.94 6.76 15.25
CA LEU A 107 -15.86 6.67 14.11
C LEU A 107 -16.00 5.23 13.60
N MET A 108 -14.90 4.47 13.57
CA MET A 108 -14.90 3.05 13.20
C MET A 108 -15.68 2.18 14.19
N VAL A 109 -15.50 2.40 15.50
CA VAL A 109 -16.26 1.69 16.55
C VAL A 109 -17.76 1.98 16.42
N ARG A 110 -18.13 3.19 16.00
CA ARG A 110 -19.52 3.56 15.69
C ARG A 110 -20.01 3.10 14.32
N ASN A 111 -19.21 2.33 13.57
CA ASN A 111 -19.53 1.84 12.23
C ASN A 111 -19.91 2.95 11.23
N VAL A 112 -19.30 4.13 11.35
CA VAL A 112 -19.52 5.23 10.41
C VAL A 112 -18.85 4.89 9.07
N LYS A 113 -19.63 4.91 7.98
CA LYS A 113 -19.10 4.68 6.63
C LYS A 113 -18.13 5.80 6.27
N GLY A 114 -16.91 5.46 5.85
CA GLY A 114 -15.88 6.47 5.56
C GLY A 114 -15.17 7.01 6.80
N ALA A 115 -15.17 6.28 7.93
CA ALA A 115 -14.51 6.69 9.17
C ALA A 115 -13.06 7.18 8.99
N ILE A 116 -12.25 6.51 8.16
CA ILE A 116 -10.87 6.94 7.85
C ILE A 116 -10.87 8.30 7.16
N PHE A 117 -11.72 8.49 6.15
CA PHE A 117 -11.82 9.75 5.41
C PHE A 117 -12.28 10.92 6.30
N TYR A 118 -13.34 10.70 7.09
CA TYR A 118 -13.80 11.72 8.03
C TYR A 118 -12.79 12.00 9.15
N GLY A 119 -12.07 10.97 9.62
CA GLY A 119 -10.96 11.13 10.55
C GLY A 119 -9.87 12.04 9.99
N MET A 120 -9.45 11.83 8.74
CA MET A 120 -8.49 12.71 8.05
C MET A 120 -9.00 14.14 7.94
N ILE A 121 -10.26 14.36 7.54
CA ILE A 121 -10.84 15.71 7.43
C ILE A 121 -10.86 16.41 8.80
N LEU A 122 -11.34 15.73 9.85
CA LEU A 122 -11.39 16.32 11.19
C LEU A 122 -10.00 16.65 11.72
N THR A 123 -9.02 15.78 11.45
CA THR A 123 -7.61 16.03 11.79
C THR A 123 -7.07 17.24 11.03
N ALA A 124 -7.35 17.36 9.73
CA ALA A 124 -6.95 18.51 8.93
C ALA A 124 -7.56 19.81 9.46
N VAL A 125 -8.87 19.81 9.78
CA VAL A 125 -9.56 20.99 10.32
C VAL A 125 -8.97 21.43 11.65
N VAL A 126 -8.72 20.48 12.56
CA VAL A 126 -8.08 20.78 13.84
C VAL A 126 -6.65 21.27 13.62
N GLY A 127 -5.89 20.65 12.72
CA GLY A 127 -4.55 21.09 12.35
C GLY A 127 -4.52 22.52 11.80
N MET A 128 -5.52 22.92 11.01
CA MET A 128 -5.66 24.29 10.51
C MET A 128 -5.99 25.29 11.63
N ILE A 129 -6.83 24.92 12.60
CA ILE A 129 -7.17 25.78 13.75
C ILE A 129 -5.93 26.05 14.62
N PHE A 130 -5.09 25.04 14.82
CA PHE A 130 -3.87 25.16 15.62
C PHE A 130 -2.65 25.65 14.83
N GLY A 131 -2.80 25.98 13.54
CA GLY A 131 -1.72 26.48 12.69
C GLY A 131 -0.63 25.45 12.35
N VAL A 132 -0.92 24.15 12.53
CA VAL A 132 -0.03 23.04 12.17
C VAL A 132 -0.17 22.67 10.68
N VAL A 133 -1.34 22.94 10.10
CA VAL A 133 -1.67 22.64 8.71
C VAL A 133 -2.00 23.95 7.99
N ASP A 134 -1.36 24.18 6.85
CA ASP A 134 -1.68 25.33 6.00
C ASP A 134 -3.08 25.20 5.39
N VAL A 135 -3.77 26.33 5.24
CA VAL A 135 -5.06 26.37 4.53
C VAL A 135 -4.80 26.11 3.04
N PRO A 136 -5.60 25.24 2.37
CA PRO A 136 -5.44 24.98 0.95
C PRO A 136 -5.43 26.28 0.13
N LYS A 137 -4.40 26.45 -0.70
CA LYS A 137 -4.22 27.66 -1.55
C LYS A 137 -5.25 27.77 -2.68
N GLY A 138 -6.04 26.73 -2.90
CA GLY A 138 -7.09 26.67 -3.91
C GLY A 138 -7.97 25.42 -3.72
N VAL A 139 -9.07 25.35 -4.47
CA VAL A 139 -10.02 24.22 -4.42
C VAL A 139 -9.94 23.40 -5.71
N VAL A 140 -9.88 24.07 -6.85
CA VAL A 140 -9.85 23.43 -8.18
C VAL A 140 -8.67 23.99 -8.96
N GLN A 141 -7.91 23.11 -9.61
CA GLN A 141 -6.90 23.48 -10.59
C GLN A 141 -6.88 22.52 -11.77
N THR A 142 -6.23 22.93 -12.86
CA THR A 142 -5.92 22.01 -13.95
C THR A 142 -4.97 20.92 -13.46
N PRO A 143 -5.26 19.62 -13.73
CA PRO A 143 -4.38 18.52 -13.37
C PRO A 143 -2.90 18.82 -13.69
N PRO A 144 -1.96 18.44 -12.80
CA PRO A 144 -0.54 18.61 -13.08
C PRO A 144 -0.16 17.85 -14.35
N SER A 145 0.79 18.40 -15.10
CA SER A 145 1.25 17.78 -16.35
C SER A 145 1.87 16.42 -16.08
N LEU A 146 1.55 15.44 -16.93
CA LEU A 146 2.23 14.13 -16.92
C LEU A 146 3.63 14.19 -17.55
N ALA A 147 4.01 15.28 -18.23
CA ALA A 147 5.30 15.38 -18.93
C ALA A 147 6.54 15.03 -18.07
N PRO A 148 6.60 15.36 -16.77
CA PRO A 148 7.77 15.04 -15.94
C PRO A 148 7.95 13.56 -15.61
N THR A 149 6.91 12.73 -15.77
CA THR A 149 6.92 11.33 -15.35
C THR A 149 6.61 10.36 -16.50
N PHE A 150 5.92 10.85 -17.52
CA PHE A 150 5.49 10.07 -18.69
C PHE A 150 6.69 9.52 -19.46
N MET A 151 6.77 8.19 -19.54
CA MET A 151 7.80 7.44 -20.26
C MET A 151 9.25 7.79 -19.85
N GLN A 152 9.45 8.26 -18.62
CA GLN A 152 10.78 8.56 -18.05
C GLN A 152 11.49 7.31 -17.51
N LEU A 153 10.91 6.13 -17.69
CA LEU A 153 11.47 4.87 -17.20
C LEU A 153 12.72 4.46 -18.00
N ASP A 154 13.78 4.06 -17.31
CA ASP A 154 15.03 3.63 -17.91
C ASP A 154 15.16 2.10 -17.85
N VAL A 155 14.68 1.44 -18.89
CA VAL A 155 14.73 -0.03 -19.03
C VAL A 155 16.17 -0.53 -19.20
N TRP A 156 17.02 0.24 -19.88
CA TRP A 156 18.37 -0.20 -20.20
C TRP A 156 19.24 -0.22 -18.96
N ALA A 157 19.21 0.86 -18.16
CA ALA A 157 19.89 0.88 -16.88
C ALA A 157 19.36 -0.22 -15.94
N ALA A 158 18.06 -0.51 -15.97
CA ALA A 158 17.47 -1.57 -15.16
C ALA A 158 17.92 -2.99 -15.58
N LEU A 159 18.42 -3.20 -16.80
CA LEU A 159 18.91 -4.49 -17.29
C LEU A 159 20.39 -4.75 -16.95
N GLU A 160 21.11 -3.78 -16.41
CA GLU A 160 22.53 -3.95 -16.05
C GLU A 160 22.74 -4.95 -14.89
N MET A 161 23.92 -5.59 -14.87
CA MET A 161 24.32 -6.54 -13.82
C MET A 161 24.42 -5.84 -12.46
N GLY A 162 23.36 -5.95 -11.67
CA GLY A 162 23.18 -5.29 -10.37
C GLY A 162 21.73 -4.94 -10.10
N PHE A 163 20.97 -4.65 -11.16
CA PHE A 163 19.54 -4.36 -11.10
C PHE A 163 18.65 -5.58 -11.27
N PHE A 164 19.20 -6.71 -11.75
CA PHE A 164 18.46 -7.97 -11.82
C PHE A 164 17.93 -8.42 -10.46
N SER A 165 18.70 -8.22 -9.37
CA SER A 165 18.25 -8.51 -8.00
C SER A 165 17.07 -7.62 -7.60
N ILE A 166 17.07 -6.34 -7.99
CA ILE A 166 15.98 -5.39 -7.74
C ILE A 166 14.73 -5.78 -8.54
N ILE A 167 14.87 -6.12 -9.83
CA ILE A 167 13.78 -6.63 -10.67
C ILE A 167 13.19 -7.88 -10.02
N PHE A 168 14.04 -8.82 -9.62
CA PHE A 168 13.64 -10.06 -8.99
C PHE A 168 12.94 -9.82 -7.65
N ALA A 169 13.41 -8.88 -6.84
CA ALA A 169 12.77 -8.50 -5.60
C ALA A 169 11.40 -7.87 -5.83
N PHE A 170 11.26 -6.91 -6.77
CA PHE A 170 9.96 -6.36 -7.15
C PHE A 170 9.02 -7.46 -7.62
N PHE A 171 9.50 -8.36 -8.46
CA PHE A 171 8.75 -9.50 -8.96
C PHE A 171 8.27 -10.41 -7.82
N PHE A 172 9.13 -10.77 -6.87
CA PHE A 172 8.71 -11.63 -5.77
C PHE A 172 7.75 -10.94 -4.80
N VAL A 173 8.05 -9.71 -4.39
CA VAL A 173 7.21 -8.94 -3.47
C VAL A 173 5.82 -8.72 -4.08
N ASP A 174 5.74 -8.34 -5.36
CA ASP A 174 4.47 -8.10 -6.04
C ASP A 174 3.66 -9.37 -6.25
N LEU A 175 4.32 -10.51 -6.52
CA LEU A 175 3.62 -11.78 -6.64
C LEU A 175 2.85 -12.11 -5.35
N PHE A 176 3.50 -11.92 -4.20
CA PHE A 176 2.87 -12.19 -2.91
C PHE A 176 1.90 -11.10 -2.47
N ASP A 177 2.18 -9.82 -2.72
CA ASP A 177 1.27 -8.71 -2.40
C ASP A 177 -0.03 -8.83 -3.19
N THR A 178 0.07 -9.01 -4.50
CA THR A 178 -1.09 -9.22 -5.38
C THR A 178 -1.85 -10.48 -4.98
N ALA A 179 -1.17 -11.61 -4.72
CA ALA A 179 -1.84 -12.83 -4.28
C ALA A 179 -2.57 -12.65 -2.94
N GLY A 180 -1.91 -12.05 -1.95
CA GLY A 180 -2.43 -11.87 -0.60
C GLY A 180 -3.61 -10.90 -0.58
N THR A 181 -3.48 -9.73 -1.21
CA THR A 181 -4.54 -8.72 -1.27
C THR A 181 -5.74 -9.20 -2.08
N LEU A 182 -5.51 -9.82 -3.23
CA LEU A 182 -6.57 -10.33 -4.09
C LEU A 182 -7.36 -11.44 -3.38
N VAL A 183 -6.68 -12.42 -2.76
CA VAL A 183 -7.34 -13.47 -1.99
C VAL A 183 -8.07 -12.89 -0.77
N GLY A 184 -7.45 -11.95 -0.06
CA GLY A 184 -8.05 -11.29 1.11
C GLY A 184 -9.35 -10.56 0.76
N VAL A 185 -9.34 -9.71 -0.27
CA VAL A 185 -10.51 -8.97 -0.73
C VAL A 185 -11.57 -9.93 -1.31
N ALA A 186 -11.16 -10.93 -2.08
CA ALA A 186 -12.09 -11.93 -2.63
C ALA A 186 -12.76 -12.77 -1.54
N ASN A 187 -12.04 -13.11 -0.47
CA ASN A 187 -12.60 -13.81 0.68
C ASN A 187 -13.67 -12.95 1.37
N GLN A 188 -13.35 -11.68 1.65
CA GLN A 188 -14.29 -10.73 2.23
C GLN A 188 -15.53 -10.51 1.35
N ALA A 189 -15.36 -10.56 0.02
CA ALA A 189 -16.44 -10.44 -0.96
C ALA A 189 -17.24 -11.74 -1.16
N LYS A 190 -16.86 -12.83 -0.49
CA LYS A 190 -17.43 -14.18 -0.67
C LYS A 190 -17.35 -14.67 -2.12
N LEU A 191 -16.25 -14.37 -2.81
CA LEU A 191 -15.99 -14.73 -4.20
C LEU A 191 -15.11 -15.97 -4.36
N LEU A 192 -14.47 -16.44 -3.29
CA LEU A 192 -13.67 -17.66 -3.31
C LEU A 192 -14.57 -18.91 -3.44
N LYS A 193 -14.10 -19.88 -4.23
CA LYS A 193 -14.72 -21.21 -4.35
C LYS A 193 -13.66 -22.26 -4.06
N ASN A 194 -13.89 -23.14 -3.08
CA ASN A 194 -12.93 -24.17 -2.67
C ASN A 194 -11.53 -23.60 -2.33
N ASN A 195 -11.48 -22.47 -1.61
CA ASN A 195 -10.25 -21.72 -1.30
C ASN A 195 -9.41 -21.28 -2.52
N LYS A 196 -10.00 -21.33 -3.72
CA LYS A 196 -9.39 -20.84 -4.96
C LYS A 196 -10.19 -19.67 -5.50
N LEU A 197 -9.49 -18.72 -6.12
CA LEU A 197 -10.15 -17.63 -6.82
C LEU A 197 -10.60 -18.11 -8.21
N PRO A 198 -11.90 -18.08 -8.52
CA PRO A 198 -12.35 -18.35 -9.87
C PRO A 198 -11.81 -17.30 -10.84
N ARG A 199 -11.24 -17.73 -11.98
CA ARG A 199 -10.73 -16.84 -13.04
C ARG A 199 -9.57 -15.95 -12.58
N ALA A 200 -8.69 -16.46 -11.71
CA ALA A 200 -7.48 -15.76 -11.24
C ALA A 200 -6.66 -15.16 -12.38
N GLY A 201 -6.43 -15.89 -13.47
CA GLY A 201 -5.72 -15.37 -14.64
C GLY A 201 -6.26 -14.03 -15.17
N ARG A 202 -7.57 -13.77 -15.14
CA ARG A 202 -8.13 -12.48 -15.61
C ARG A 202 -7.83 -11.33 -14.67
N ALA A 203 -7.90 -11.57 -13.36
CA ALA A 203 -7.59 -10.57 -12.36
C ALA A 203 -6.09 -10.25 -12.35
N LEU A 204 -5.25 -11.28 -12.45
CA LEU A 204 -3.80 -11.16 -12.59
C LEU A 204 -3.40 -10.43 -13.88
N MET A 205 -4.16 -10.61 -14.97
CA MET A 205 -3.88 -9.92 -16.23
C MET A 205 -4.19 -8.42 -16.12
N ALA A 206 -5.30 -8.06 -15.46
CA ALA A 206 -5.63 -6.66 -15.17
C ALA A 206 -4.55 -5.98 -14.31
N ASP A 207 -4.07 -6.69 -13.30
CA ASP A 207 -2.96 -6.27 -12.44
C ASP A 207 -1.65 -6.04 -13.21
N SER A 208 -1.23 -6.99 -14.05
CA SER A 208 -0.01 -6.84 -14.86
C SER A 208 -0.11 -5.70 -15.86
N ILE A 209 -1.26 -5.55 -16.53
CA ILE A 209 -1.49 -4.43 -17.47
C ILE A 209 -1.45 -3.11 -16.71
N ALA A 210 -2.10 -3.02 -15.55
CA ALA A 210 -2.09 -1.83 -14.72
C ALA A 210 -0.68 -1.45 -14.26
N THR A 211 0.14 -2.43 -13.88
CA THR A 211 1.54 -2.20 -13.51
C THR A 211 2.40 -1.72 -14.68
N VAL A 212 2.28 -2.36 -15.86
CA VAL A 212 3.04 -1.95 -17.05
C VAL A 212 2.64 -0.54 -17.51
N SER A 213 1.33 -0.28 -17.61
CA SER A 213 0.81 1.04 -17.96
C SER A 213 1.14 2.08 -16.89
N GLY A 214 1.07 1.71 -15.61
CA GLY A 214 1.42 2.57 -14.48
C GLY A 214 2.88 3.01 -14.51
N ALA A 215 3.81 2.06 -14.68
CA ALA A 215 5.23 2.36 -14.86
C ALA A 215 5.46 3.29 -16.07
N GLY A 216 4.73 3.09 -17.17
CA GLY A 216 4.74 3.99 -18.34
C GLY A 216 4.29 5.42 -18.03
N LEU A 217 3.36 5.61 -17.11
CA LEU A 217 2.90 6.93 -16.63
C LEU A 217 3.77 7.49 -15.49
N GLY A 218 4.78 6.74 -15.05
CA GLY A 218 5.71 7.10 -13.99
C GLY A 218 5.20 6.85 -12.58
N THR A 219 4.27 5.92 -12.40
CA THR A 219 3.91 5.38 -11.09
C THR A 219 4.63 4.04 -10.85
N SER A 220 4.85 3.70 -9.59
CA SER A 220 5.38 2.39 -9.17
C SER A 220 4.38 1.27 -9.46
N THR A 221 4.60 0.09 -8.86
CA THR A 221 3.73 -1.07 -9.08
C THR A 221 2.28 -0.77 -8.69
N VAL A 222 1.34 -1.08 -9.60
CA VAL A 222 -0.10 -0.89 -9.40
C VAL A 222 -0.70 -2.25 -9.04
N THR A 223 -1.27 -2.35 -7.84
CA THR A 223 -1.81 -3.61 -7.31
C THR A 223 -3.20 -3.43 -6.70
N SER A 224 -3.83 -4.53 -6.29
CA SER A 224 -5.10 -4.51 -5.55
C SER A 224 -4.91 -4.02 -4.11
N TYR A 225 -5.71 -3.04 -3.72
CA TYR A 225 -5.68 -2.46 -2.37
C TYR A 225 -6.54 -3.25 -1.38
N VAL A 226 -5.98 -3.57 -0.20
CA VAL A 226 -6.71 -4.22 0.89
C VAL A 226 -7.86 -3.35 1.41
N GLU A 227 -7.75 -2.03 1.28
CA GLU A 227 -8.75 -1.02 1.59
C GLU A 227 -10.04 -1.22 0.78
N SER A 228 -9.94 -1.90 -0.37
CA SER A 228 -11.11 -2.35 -1.14
C SER A 228 -12.05 -3.23 -0.31
N ALA A 229 -11.57 -3.87 0.75
CA ALA A 229 -12.40 -4.59 1.71
C ALA A 229 -13.46 -3.70 2.38
N ALA A 230 -13.19 -2.39 2.57
CA ALA A 230 -14.18 -1.44 3.06
C ALA A 230 -15.27 -1.18 2.00
N GLY A 231 -14.87 -1.08 0.72
CA GLY A 231 -15.82 -1.01 -0.39
C GLY A 231 -16.70 -2.26 -0.50
N VAL A 232 -16.10 -3.44 -0.29
CA VAL A 232 -16.81 -4.73 -0.22
C VAL A 232 -17.78 -4.78 0.96
N ALA A 233 -17.36 -4.31 2.14
CA ALA A 233 -18.20 -4.22 3.33
C ALA A 233 -19.39 -3.26 3.12
N ALA A 234 -19.21 -2.21 2.31
CA ALA A 234 -20.28 -1.30 1.90
C ALA A 234 -21.21 -1.87 0.82
N GLY A 235 -20.92 -3.06 0.28
CA GLY A 235 -21.76 -3.76 -0.70
C GLY A 235 -21.17 -3.87 -2.12
N GLY A 236 -19.97 -3.33 -2.35
CA GLY A 236 -19.27 -3.42 -3.64
C GLY A 236 -18.86 -4.85 -3.98
N ARG A 237 -19.41 -5.42 -5.05
CA ARG A 237 -19.14 -6.82 -5.46
C ARG A 237 -18.94 -7.02 -6.95
N THR A 238 -18.95 -5.95 -7.74
CA THR A 238 -18.87 -6.03 -9.20
C THR A 238 -17.73 -5.16 -9.72
N GLY A 239 -17.25 -5.46 -10.93
CA GLY A 239 -16.26 -4.63 -11.62
C GLY A 239 -16.74 -3.20 -11.85
N MET A 240 -18.05 -2.96 -11.92
CA MET A 240 -18.62 -1.62 -12.03
C MET A 240 -18.24 -0.75 -10.82
N THR A 241 -18.15 -1.33 -9.62
CA THR A 241 -17.65 -0.60 -8.44
C THR A 241 -16.23 -0.10 -8.67
N ALA A 242 -15.34 -0.92 -9.24
CA ALA A 242 -13.97 -0.51 -9.53
C ALA A 242 -13.90 0.58 -10.62
N VAL A 243 -14.72 0.47 -11.68
CA VAL A 243 -14.78 1.47 -12.76
C VAL A 243 -15.30 2.81 -12.25
N VAL A 244 -16.35 2.81 -11.44
CA VAL A 244 -16.89 4.04 -10.82
C VAL A 244 -15.85 4.68 -9.90
N THR A 245 -15.18 3.88 -9.05
CA THR A 245 -14.10 4.37 -8.19
C THR A 245 -12.96 4.98 -9.01
N ALA A 246 -12.54 4.34 -10.10
CA ALA A 246 -11.52 4.88 -11.00
C ALA A 246 -11.95 6.22 -11.64
N GLY A 247 -13.21 6.34 -12.06
CA GLY A 247 -13.78 7.59 -12.57
C GLY A 247 -13.80 8.71 -11.51
N LEU A 248 -14.15 8.38 -10.27
CA LEU A 248 -14.10 9.33 -9.15
C LEU A 248 -12.67 9.75 -8.82
N PHE A 249 -11.70 8.85 -8.89
CA PHE A 249 -10.28 9.20 -8.74
C PHE A 249 -9.81 10.11 -9.88
N ALA A 250 -10.22 9.86 -11.12
CA ALA A 250 -9.90 10.74 -12.25
C ALA A 250 -10.50 12.15 -12.05
N LEU A 251 -11.72 12.26 -11.53
CA LEU A 251 -12.33 13.54 -11.16
C LEU A 251 -11.62 14.21 -9.97
N SER A 252 -11.10 13.42 -9.04
CA SER A 252 -10.37 13.94 -7.87
C SER A 252 -9.09 14.70 -8.24
N VAL A 253 -8.51 14.44 -9.41
CA VAL A 253 -7.30 15.13 -9.89
C VAL A 253 -7.53 16.64 -10.08
N PHE A 254 -8.76 17.07 -10.40
CA PHE A 254 -9.10 18.49 -10.48
C PHE A 254 -9.07 19.18 -9.11
N PHE A 255 -9.24 18.40 -8.03
CA PHE A 255 -9.18 18.85 -6.63
C PHE A 255 -7.80 18.62 -6.00
N PHE A 256 -6.76 18.46 -6.83
CA PHE A 256 -5.37 18.24 -6.37
C PHE A 256 -4.88 19.21 -5.29
N PRO A 257 -5.19 20.53 -5.29
CA PRO A 257 -4.70 21.45 -4.25
C PRO A 257 -5.15 21.06 -2.84
N ILE A 258 -6.38 20.54 -2.73
CA ILE A 258 -6.91 20.03 -1.45
C ILE A 258 -6.19 18.74 -1.07
N VAL A 259 -6.08 17.82 -2.03
CA VAL A 259 -5.42 16.52 -1.81
C VAL A 259 -3.96 16.71 -1.41
N GLU A 260 -3.23 17.58 -2.08
CA GLU A 260 -1.83 17.90 -1.80
C GLU A 260 -1.66 18.51 -0.40
N THR A 261 -2.51 19.47 -0.03
CA THR A 261 -2.46 20.10 1.30
C THR A 261 -2.62 19.05 2.41
N PHE A 262 -3.55 18.11 2.24
CA PHE A 262 -3.79 17.07 3.24
C PHE A 262 -2.76 15.94 3.18
N ALA A 263 -2.27 15.58 2.00
CA ALA A 263 -1.31 14.50 1.81
C ALA A 263 0.11 14.90 2.21
N ALA A 264 0.47 16.18 2.08
CA ALA A 264 1.79 16.69 2.43
C ALA A 264 2.06 16.71 3.94
N VAL A 265 1.02 16.74 4.77
CA VAL A 265 1.16 16.74 6.22
C VAL A 265 1.09 15.32 6.76
N SER A 266 2.22 14.81 7.24
CA SER A 266 2.31 13.47 7.82
C SER A 266 1.35 13.27 9.00
N ALA A 267 1.04 14.31 9.77
CA ALA A 267 0.12 14.22 10.88
C ALA A 267 -1.34 13.89 10.47
N ILE A 268 -1.73 14.18 9.24
CA ILE A 268 -3.07 13.86 8.70
C ILE A 268 -3.10 12.46 8.11
N THR A 269 -2.04 12.04 7.43
CA THR A 269 -1.97 10.76 6.71
C THR A 269 -1.56 9.59 7.60
N SER A 270 -0.72 9.82 8.61
CA SER A 270 -0.21 8.78 9.52
C SER A 270 -1.30 8.02 10.30
N PRO A 271 -2.36 8.67 10.84
CA PRO A 271 -3.48 7.94 11.44
C PRO A 271 -4.11 6.91 10.50
N ALA A 272 -4.28 7.27 9.22
CA ALA A 272 -4.84 6.37 8.23
C ALA A 272 -3.91 5.17 7.98
N LEU A 273 -2.59 5.38 7.85
CA LEU A 273 -1.60 4.31 7.69
C LEU A 273 -1.60 3.34 8.88
N ILE A 274 -1.66 3.87 10.11
CA ILE A 274 -1.73 3.05 11.33
C ILE A 274 -3.00 2.19 11.32
N ILE A 275 -4.15 2.79 11.00
CA ILE A 275 -5.43 2.08 10.92
C ILE A 275 -5.44 1.02 9.82
N VAL A 276 -4.85 1.30 8.66
CA VAL A 276 -4.68 0.30 7.60
C VAL A 276 -3.87 -0.87 8.11
N GLY A 277 -2.78 -0.64 8.84
CA GLY A 277 -2.01 -1.70 9.49
C GLY A 277 -2.84 -2.54 10.45
N VAL A 278 -3.69 -1.92 11.28
CA VAL A 278 -4.64 -2.63 12.17
C VAL A 278 -5.63 -3.48 11.37
N LEU A 279 -6.16 -2.97 10.27
CA LEU A 279 -7.10 -3.71 9.42
C LEU A 279 -6.44 -4.91 8.74
N MET A 280 -5.19 -4.77 8.30
CA MET A 280 -4.40 -5.85 7.70
C MET A 280 -4.00 -6.92 8.72
N ALA A 281 -3.69 -6.52 9.95
CA ALA A 281 -3.37 -7.43 11.05
C ALA A 281 -4.50 -8.43 11.37
N LYS A 282 -5.75 -8.14 10.97
CA LYS A 282 -6.87 -9.09 11.07
C LYS A 282 -6.59 -10.42 10.35
N SER A 283 -5.76 -10.40 9.30
CA SER A 283 -5.37 -11.60 8.56
C SER A 283 -4.56 -12.60 9.41
N LEU A 284 -3.90 -12.15 10.48
CA LEU A 284 -3.17 -13.01 11.43
C LEU A 284 -4.07 -14.09 12.05
N ARG A 285 -5.37 -13.82 12.18
CA ARG A 285 -6.35 -14.79 12.70
C ARG A 285 -6.53 -16.00 11.77
N GLN A 286 -6.15 -15.90 10.51
CA GLN A 286 -6.32 -16.97 9.51
C GLN A 286 -5.08 -17.86 9.38
N ILE A 287 -4.06 -17.65 10.22
CA ILE A 287 -2.83 -18.45 10.25
C ILE A 287 -3.01 -19.53 11.32
N GLU A 288 -2.67 -20.78 10.98
CA GLU A 288 -2.71 -21.91 11.91
C GLU A 288 -1.48 -21.87 12.83
N TRP A 289 -1.61 -21.14 13.95
CA TRP A 289 -0.49 -20.90 14.87
C TRP A 289 -0.01 -22.13 15.64
N ASP A 290 -0.86 -23.15 15.77
CA ASP A 290 -0.51 -24.41 16.44
C ASP A 290 0.38 -25.32 15.58
N ALA A 291 0.37 -25.12 14.25
CA ALA A 291 1.20 -25.84 13.30
C ALA A 291 2.52 -25.10 13.08
N LEU A 292 3.62 -25.58 13.69
CA LEU A 292 4.92 -24.89 13.64
C LEU A 292 5.48 -24.72 12.23
N ASP A 293 5.14 -25.63 11.31
CA ASP A 293 5.51 -25.56 9.90
C ASP A 293 4.82 -24.43 9.13
N GLU A 294 3.68 -23.92 9.61
CA GLU A 294 3.06 -22.68 9.12
C GLU A 294 3.42 -21.46 9.98
N ALA A 295 3.41 -21.61 11.31
CA ALA A 295 3.58 -20.51 12.26
C ALA A 295 4.98 -19.87 12.19
N VAL A 296 6.04 -20.69 12.06
CA VAL A 296 7.42 -20.17 12.02
C VAL A 296 7.68 -19.35 10.75
N PRO A 297 7.41 -19.85 9.53
CA PRO A 297 7.57 -19.05 8.31
C PRO A 297 6.69 -17.80 8.31
N ALA A 298 5.45 -17.91 8.81
CA ALA A 298 4.55 -16.77 8.93
C ALA A 298 5.13 -15.70 9.87
N PHE A 299 5.56 -16.08 11.07
CA PHE A 299 6.14 -15.16 12.04
C PHE A 299 7.37 -14.43 11.47
N LEU A 300 8.30 -15.16 10.85
CA LEU A 300 9.49 -14.56 10.24
C LEU A 300 9.13 -13.58 9.13
N THR A 301 8.13 -13.91 8.31
CA THR A 301 7.62 -13.03 7.26
C THR A 301 7.05 -11.74 7.85
N ILE A 302 6.25 -11.86 8.92
CA ILE A 302 5.62 -10.72 9.61
C ILE A 302 6.66 -9.84 10.29
N ALA A 303 7.68 -10.43 10.91
CA ALA A 303 8.71 -9.74 11.66
C ALA A 303 9.74 -9.04 10.75
N PHE A 304 10.20 -9.69 9.68
CA PHE A 304 11.23 -9.08 8.83
C PHE A 304 10.70 -7.90 8.02
N MET A 305 9.44 -7.87 7.60
CA MET A 305 8.94 -6.74 6.80
C MET A 305 9.07 -5.35 7.44
N PRO A 306 8.70 -5.13 8.72
CA PRO A 306 8.89 -3.83 9.36
C PRO A 306 10.33 -3.53 9.81
N PHE A 307 11.20 -4.55 9.91
CA PHE A 307 12.54 -4.42 10.49
C PHE A 307 13.71 -4.63 9.50
N ALA A 308 13.43 -5.01 8.25
CA ALA A 308 14.41 -5.23 7.19
C ALA A 308 14.76 -3.96 6.39
#